data_AF-Q0B374-F1
#
_entry.id   AF-Q0B374-F1
#
_cell.length_a   1.000
_cell.length_b   1.000
_cell.length_c   1.000
_cell.angle_alpha   90.00
_cell.angle_beta   90.00
_cell.angle_gamma   90.00
#
_symmetry.space_group_name_H-M   'P 1'
#
loop_
_entity.id
_entity.type
_entity.pdbx_description
1 polymer ?
#
loop_
_entity_poly.entity_id
_entity_poly.type
_entity_poly.pdbx_seq_one_letter_code
_entity_poly.pdbx_strand_id
1 'polypeptide(L)'
;MSTYDATDDSLAAASGATALACVAVPAAIAARLDSHHRRRRTLFDWMHPARRAQVPCADLLDACGPGQVEALAAALLDEWGMPVPPLAAFDAPDSALAVLPAQDCVTVFRLRALVEQADALRTWIDRPRREKLASWIGARGVKLLLARGRDLGGDARLLAARTHGTSSAMHVSLDSADGDALAWLGFRLFERDCRWAPSGPLAIMQLAMPARDDAGALPPPSLPPSLLPSEGSNPSLSIVSQLPDLFPEWSW
;
A
#
# COMPACT_ATOMS: atom_id res chain seq x y z
N MET A 1 1.46 -47.82 35.20
CA MET A 1 2.41 -46.76 34.79
C MET A 1 2.31 -46.64 33.28
N SER A 2 1.60 -45.62 32.81
CA SER A 2 1.31 -45.34 31.39
C SER A 2 2.00 -44.03 31.03
N THR A 3 2.94 -44.07 30.08
CA THR A 3 3.63 -42.90 29.52
C THR A 3 3.90 -43.16 28.04
N TYR A 4 2.87 -43.05 27.22
CA TYR A 4 2.95 -42.96 25.76
C TYR A 4 1.69 -42.21 25.31
N ASP A 5 1.78 -40.88 25.20
CA ASP A 5 0.71 -40.07 24.56
C ASP A 5 1.15 -38.65 24.17
N ALA A 6 2.24 -38.11 24.74
CA ALA A 6 2.60 -36.70 24.53
C ALA A 6 3.25 -36.35 23.18
N THR A 7 3.70 -37.34 22.39
CA THR A 7 4.42 -37.08 21.11
C THR A 7 3.51 -37.08 19.88
N ASP A 8 2.34 -37.71 19.95
CA ASP A 8 1.44 -37.84 18.80
C ASP A 8 0.63 -36.54 18.59
N ASP A 9 0.21 -35.89 19.68
CA ASP A 9 -0.49 -34.60 19.65
C ASP A 9 0.35 -33.46 19.06
N SER A 10 1.66 -33.45 19.32
CA SER A 10 2.55 -32.40 18.79
C SER A 10 2.81 -32.56 17.29
N LEU A 11 2.81 -33.79 16.76
CA LEU A 11 3.00 -34.05 15.33
C LEU A 11 1.71 -33.79 14.54
N ALA A 12 0.55 -34.15 15.11
CA ALA A 12 -0.76 -33.85 14.55
C ALA A 12 -1.05 -32.33 14.54
N ALA A 13 -0.68 -31.61 15.60
CA ALA A 13 -0.81 -30.14 15.66
C ALA A 13 0.12 -29.44 14.65
N ALA A 14 1.36 -29.90 14.48
CA ALA A 14 2.27 -29.36 13.49
C ALA A 14 1.82 -29.66 12.05
N SER A 15 1.33 -30.88 11.78
CA SER A 15 0.76 -31.26 10.48
C SER A 15 -0.53 -30.48 10.17
N GLY A 16 -1.38 -30.25 11.18
CA GLY A 16 -2.58 -29.44 11.07
C GLY A 16 -2.29 -27.96 10.82
N ALA A 17 -1.34 -27.37 11.55
CA ALA A 17 -0.89 -25.99 11.35
C ALA A 17 -0.25 -25.78 9.96
N THR A 18 0.53 -26.76 9.48
CA THR A 18 1.14 -26.72 8.15
C THR A 18 0.09 -26.88 7.05
N ALA A 19 -0.89 -27.78 7.21
CA ALA A 19 -1.99 -27.94 6.26
C ALA A 19 -2.89 -26.69 6.21
N LEU A 20 -3.20 -26.08 7.36
CA LEU A 20 -3.95 -24.81 7.44
C LEU A 20 -3.18 -23.65 6.80
N ALA A 21 -1.86 -23.56 7.01
CA ALA A 21 -1.00 -22.59 6.35
C ALA A 21 -0.93 -22.81 4.82
N CYS A 22 -0.84 -24.07 4.38
CA CYS A 22 -0.84 -24.43 2.96
C CYS A 22 -2.16 -24.14 2.25
N VAL A 23 -3.30 -24.17 2.94
CA VAL A 23 -4.62 -23.79 2.38
C VAL A 23 -4.85 -22.27 2.47
N ALA A 24 -4.32 -21.61 3.50
CA ALA A 24 -4.41 -20.17 3.67
C ALA A 24 -3.71 -19.39 2.55
N VAL A 25 -2.59 -19.89 2.02
CA VAL A 25 -1.84 -19.21 0.95
C VAL A 25 -2.62 -19.14 -0.38
N PRO A 26 -3.17 -20.25 -0.94
CA PRO A 26 -4.02 -20.18 -2.12
C PRO A 26 -5.29 -19.35 -1.92
N ALA A 27 -5.93 -19.43 -0.75
CA ALA A 27 -7.13 -18.64 -0.45
C ALA A 27 -6.83 -17.13 -0.41
N ALA A 28 -5.70 -16.73 0.19
CA ALA A 28 -5.26 -15.34 0.21
C ALA A 28 -4.93 -14.82 -1.20
N ILE A 29 -4.25 -15.62 -2.02
CA ILE A 29 -3.97 -15.28 -3.43
C ILE A 29 -5.28 -15.11 -4.21
N ALA A 30 -6.24 -16.01 -4.03
CA ALA A 30 -7.55 -15.93 -4.68
C ALA A 30 -8.32 -14.67 -4.27
N ALA A 31 -8.32 -14.32 -2.98
CA ALA A 31 -8.95 -13.10 -2.47
C ALA A 31 -8.31 -11.83 -3.08
N ARG A 32 -6.97 -11.78 -3.13
CA ARG A 32 -6.23 -10.68 -3.76
C ARG A 32 -6.56 -10.54 -5.25
N LEU A 33 -6.68 -11.68 -5.96
CA LEU A 33 -7.04 -11.72 -7.37
C LEU A 33 -8.49 -11.24 -7.60
N ASP A 34 -9.46 -11.71 -6.82
CA ASP A 34 -10.86 -11.26 -6.91
C ASP A 34 -10.97 -9.75 -6.66
N SER A 35 -10.36 -9.27 -5.58
CA SER A 35 -10.35 -7.85 -5.25
C SER A 35 -9.68 -7.00 -6.34
N HIS A 36 -8.60 -7.49 -6.95
CA HIS A 36 -7.96 -6.79 -8.07
C HIS A 36 -8.88 -6.72 -9.30
N HIS A 37 -9.50 -7.84 -9.70
CA HIS A 37 -10.44 -7.83 -10.83
C HIS A 37 -11.68 -6.97 -10.57
N ARG A 38 -12.17 -6.97 -9.33
CA ARG A 38 -13.25 -6.06 -8.91
C ARG A 38 -12.83 -4.61 -9.07
N ARG A 39 -11.63 -4.26 -8.58
CA ARG A 39 -11.08 -2.89 -8.70
C ARG A 39 -10.96 -2.44 -10.15
N ARG A 40 -10.53 -3.34 -11.06
CA ARG A 40 -10.49 -3.06 -12.50
C ARG A 40 -11.88 -2.76 -13.08
N ARG A 41 -12.89 -3.56 -12.72
CA ARG A 41 -14.28 -3.39 -13.17
C ARG A 41 -14.91 -2.10 -12.68
N THR A 42 -14.64 -1.74 -11.42
CA THR A 42 -15.18 -0.53 -10.77
C THR A 42 -14.26 0.68 -10.91
N LEU A 43 -13.40 0.74 -11.94
CA LEU A 43 -12.34 1.75 -12.09
C LEU A 43 -12.84 3.18 -11.86
N PHE A 44 -13.96 3.54 -12.50
CA PHE A 44 -14.48 4.90 -12.49
C PHE A 44 -15.09 5.33 -11.14
N ASP A 45 -15.35 4.39 -10.24
CA ASP A 45 -15.95 4.65 -8.91
C ASP A 45 -14.91 5.17 -7.91
N TRP A 46 -13.64 4.79 -8.09
CA TRP A 46 -12.56 5.12 -7.16
C TRP A 46 -11.41 5.91 -7.79
N MET A 47 -11.36 5.98 -9.13
CA MET A 47 -10.37 6.78 -9.84
C MET A 47 -10.43 8.24 -9.40
N HIS A 48 -9.25 8.85 -9.26
CA HIS A 48 -9.14 10.24 -8.84
C HIS A 48 -9.89 11.18 -9.80
N PRO A 49 -10.63 12.19 -9.32
CA PRO A 49 -11.39 13.10 -10.19
C PRO A 49 -10.55 13.74 -11.31
N ALA A 50 -9.31 14.15 -10.99
CA ALA A 50 -8.40 14.73 -11.99
C ALA A 50 -7.95 13.71 -13.07
N ARG A 51 -7.96 12.40 -12.77
CA ARG A 51 -7.71 11.33 -13.74
C ARG A 51 -8.97 11.05 -14.54
N ARG A 52 -10.13 11.01 -13.88
CA ARG A 52 -11.44 10.83 -14.53
C ARG A 52 -11.71 11.92 -15.57
N ALA A 53 -11.33 13.16 -15.30
CA ALA A 53 -11.45 14.27 -16.24
C ALA A 53 -10.61 14.10 -17.53
N GLN A 54 -9.62 13.20 -17.54
CA GLN A 54 -8.80 12.89 -18.71
C GLN A 54 -9.40 11.78 -19.57
N VAL A 55 -10.45 11.11 -19.08
CA VAL A 55 -11.10 10.01 -19.81
C VAL A 55 -12.03 10.60 -20.87
N PRO A 56 -11.87 10.23 -22.15
CA PRO A 56 -12.79 10.65 -23.19
C PRO A 56 -14.23 10.29 -22.83
N CYS A 57 -15.14 11.26 -22.98
CA CYS A 57 -16.57 11.07 -22.71
C CYS A 57 -16.89 10.64 -21.25
N ALA A 58 -16.07 11.02 -20.27
CA ALA A 58 -16.30 10.72 -18.85
C ALA A 58 -17.69 11.14 -18.34
N ASP A 59 -18.26 12.20 -18.92
CA ASP A 59 -19.60 12.73 -18.59
C ASP A 59 -20.73 11.78 -19.02
N LEU A 60 -20.46 10.86 -19.96
CA LEU A 60 -21.45 9.89 -20.45
C LEU A 60 -21.47 8.60 -19.63
N LEU A 61 -20.53 8.42 -18.68
CA LEU A 61 -20.43 7.21 -17.86
C LEU A 61 -21.73 6.95 -17.07
N ASP A 62 -22.38 8.01 -16.59
CA ASP A 62 -23.61 7.90 -15.80
C ASP A 62 -24.82 7.44 -16.65
N ALA A 63 -24.73 7.56 -17.98
CA ALA A 63 -25.73 7.08 -18.93
C ALA A 63 -25.46 5.64 -19.43
N CYS A 64 -24.28 5.10 -19.15
CA CYS A 64 -23.89 3.74 -19.55
C CYS A 64 -24.46 2.68 -18.58
N GLY A 65 -24.79 1.51 -19.13
CA GLY A 65 -25.10 0.34 -18.30
C GLY A 65 -23.83 -0.22 -17.61
N PRO A 66 -23.97 -0.95 -16.49
CA PRO A 66 -22.80 -1.45 -15.73
C PRO A 66 -21.85 -2.29 -16.57
N GLY A 67 -22.35 -3.18 -17.45
CA GLY A 67 -21.50 -3.97 -18.33
C GLY A 67 -20.73 -3.15 -19.39
N GLN A 68 -21.26 -2.00 -19.79
CA GLN A 68 -20.55 -1.08 -20.71
C GLN A 68 -19.45 -0.32 -19.97
N VAL A 69 -19.72 0.12 -18.74
CA VAL A 69 -18.73 0.78 -17.87
C VAL A 69 -17.57 -0.17 -17.59
N GLU A 70 -17.84 -1.44 -17.27
CA GLU A 70 -16.80 -2.45 -17.07
C GLU A 70 -15.96 -2.70 -18.33
N ALA A 71 -16.59 -2.81 -19.50
CA ALA A 71 -15.89 -3.00 -20.77
C ALA A 71 -15.01 -1.79 -21.14
N LEU A 72 -15.51 -0.57 -20.89
CA LEU A 72 -14.76 0.66 -21.08
C LEU A 72 -13.58 0.77 -20.11
N ALA A 73 -13.77 0.38 -18.84
CA ALA A 73 -12.70 0.33 -17.86
C ALA A 73 -11.58 -0.63 -18.31
N ALA A 74 -11.94 -1.82 -18.80
CA ALA A 74 -10.98 -2.78 -19.33
C ALA A 74 -10.22 -2.21 -20.54
N ALA A 75 -10.93 -1.66 -21.53
CA ALA A 75 -10.31 -1.08 -22.72
C ALA A 75 -9.39 0.11 -22.40
N LEU A 76 -9.79 0.96 -21.47
CA LEU A 76 -8.99 2.10 -21.02
C LEU A 76 -7.70 1.66 -20.31
N LEU A 77 -7.79 0.65 -19.45
CA LEU A 77 -6.61 0.10 -18.77
C LEU A 77 -5.64 -0.55 -19.76
N ASP A 78 -6.16 -1.22 -20.79
CA ASP A 78 -5.33 -1.81 -21.85
C ASP A 78 -4.64 -0.72 -22.68
N GLU A 79 -5.37 0.35 -23.06
CA GLU A 79 -4.81 1.51 -23.76
C GLU A 79 -3.73 2.23 -22.94
N TRP A 80 -3.91 2.32 -21.63
CA TRP A 80 -2.91 2.87 -20.69
C TRP A 80 -1.77 1.91 -20.35
N GLY A 81 -1.70 0.75 -21.00
CA GLY A 81 -0.62 -0.23 -20.80
C GLY A 81 -0.62 -0.85 -19.40
N MET A 82 -1.81 -1.02 -18.78
CA MET A 82 -2.00 -1.65 -17.47
C MET A 82 -2.62 -3.05 -17.61
N PRO A 83 -1.88 -4.05 -18.14
CA PRO A 83 -2.39 -5.39 -18.32
C PRO A 83 -2.73 -6.04 -16.97
N VAL A 84 -3.49 -7.13 -17.01
CA VAL A 84 -3.71 -7.96 -15.83
C VAL A 84 -2.38 -8.62 -15.42
N PRO A 85 -1.93 -8.46 -14.16
CA PRO A 85 -0.69 -9.07 -13.69
C PRO A 85 -0.76 -10.61 -13.71
N PRO A 86 0.37 -11.31 -13.90
CA PRO A 86 0.40 -12.76 -13.78
C PRO A 86 0.08 -13.19 -12.33
N LEU A 87 -0.47 -14.40 -12.17
CA LEU A 87 -0.87 -14.94 -10.86
C LEU A 87 0.26 -14.89 -9.81
N ALA A 88 1.51 -15.16 -10.23
CA ALA A 88 2.68 -15.14 -9.35
C ALA A 88 2.92 -13.77 -8.68
N ALA A 89 2.43 -12.67 -9.27
CA ALA A 89 2.58 -11.34 -8.70
C ALA A 89 1.70 -11.09 -7.46
N PHE A 90 0.72 -11.96 -7.19
CA PHE A 90 -0.20 -11.87 -6.04
C PHE A 90 0.27 -12.67 -4.81
N ASP A 91 1.43 -13.34 -4.90
CA ASP A 91 1.99 -14.12 -3.78
C ASP A 91 2.75 -13.23 -2.78
N ALA A 92 3.33 -12.12 -3.26
CA ALA A 92 4.16 -11.23 -2.45
C ALA A 92 3.42 -10.68 -1.21
N PRO A 93 4.08 -10.51 -0.05
CA PRO A 93 3.40 -10.13 1.20
C PRO A 93 2.74 -8.75 1.13
N ASP A 94 3.35 -7.80 0.43
CA ASP A 94 2.82 -6.45 0.17
C ASP A 94 1.56 -6.45 -0.71
N SER A 95 1.31 -7.51 -1.47
CA SER A 95 0.08 -7.67 -2.26
C SER A 95 -1.17 -7.87 -1.39
N ALA A 96 -1.02 -8.02 -0.07
CA ALA A 96 -2.14 -7.94 0.88
C ALA A 96 -2.94 -6.63 0.74
N LEU A 97 -2.30 -5.53 0.33
CA LEU A 97 -2.99 -4.28 0.02
C LEU A 97 -3.98 -4.42 -1.14
N ALA A 98 -3.82 -5.41 -2.01
CA ALA A 98 -4.74 -5.63 -3.12
C ALA A 98 -6.14 -6.05 -2.65
N VAL A 99 -6.32 -6.52 -1.40
CA VAL A 99 -7.63 -6.86 -0.83
C VAL A 99 -8.42 -5.61 -0.45
N LEU A 100 -7.75 -4.52 -0.08
CA LEU A 100 -8.37 -3.30 0.43
C LEU A 100 -9.13 -2.51 -0.65
N PRO A 101 -10.18 -1.76 -0.27
CA PRO A 101 -10.75 -0.71 -1.11
C PRO A 101 -9.68 0.31 -1.52
N ALA A 102 -9.87 0.93 -2.68
CA ALA A 102 -8.90 1.88 -3.20
C ALA A 102 -8.62 3.06 -2.25
N GLN A 103 -9.65 3.56 -1.54
CA GLN A 103 -9.50 4.64 -0.57
C GLN A 103 -8.66 4.22 0.64
N ASP A 104 -8.84 2.99 1.12
CA ASP A 104 -8.07 2.45 2.24
C ASP A 104 -6.60 2.25 1.85
N CYS A 105 -6.33 1.80 0.62
CA CYS A 105 -4.97 1.79 0.05
C CYS A 105 -4.35 3.20 0.05
N VAL A 106 -5.09 4.22 -0.37
CA VAL A 106 -4.61 5.62 -0.37
C VAL A 106 -4.30 6.09 1.06
N THR A 107 -5.12 5.71 2.05
CA THR A 107 -4.83 5.96 3.47
C THR A 107 -3.54 5.29 3.91
N VAL A 108 -3.29 4.03 3.52
CA VAL A 108 -2.04 3.33 3.84
C VAL A 108 -0.83 4.01 3.19
N PHE A 109 -0.97 4.51 1.95
CA PHE A 109 0.10 5.27 1.31
C PHE A 109 0.39 6.58 2.05
N ARG A 110 -0.64 7.35 2.39
CA ARG A 110 -0.48 8.57 3.21
C ARG A 110 0.22 8.27 4.53
N LEU A 111 -0.17 7.19 5.21
CA LEU A 111 0.49 6.74 6.44
C LEU A 111 1.98 6.43 6.20
N ARG A 112 2.32 5.71 5.13
CA ARG A 112 3.72 5.39 4.78
C ARG A 112 4.57 6.64 4.57
N ALA A 113 4.04 7.67 3.92
CA ALA A 113 4.71 8.96 3.77
C ALA A 113 4.92 9.68 5.11
N LEU A 114 3.91 9.65 5.99
CA LEU A 114 3.99 10.29 7.31
C LEU A 114 4.96 9.59 8.27
N VAL A 115 5.16 8.28 8.13
CA VAL A 115 6.15 7.53 8.92
C VAL A 115 7.58 8.01 8.67
N GLU A 116 7.95 8.42 7.45
CA GLU A 116 9.27 9.05 7.18
C GLU A 116 9.46 10.36 7.94
N GLN A 117 8.38 11.03 8.30
CA GLN A 117 8.38 12.34 8.96
C GLN A 117 7.99 12.25 10.44
N ALA A 118 8.01 11.06 11.04
CA ALA A 118 7.43 10.81 12.37
C ALA A 118 8.01 11.72 13.47
N ASP A 119 9.28 12.12 13.40
CA ASP A 119 9.87 13.04 14.39
C ASP A 119 9.40 14.48 14.19
N ALA A 120 9.39 14.98 12.95
CA ALA A 120 8.86 16.29 12.62
C ALA A 120 7.36 16.39 12.97
N LEU A 121 6.62 15.30 12.78
CA LEU A 121 5.20 15.22 13.10
C LEU A 121 4.94 15.35 14.61
N ARG A 122 5.82 14.82 15.48
CA ARG A 122 5.67 14.98 16.94
C ARG A 122 5.80 16.43 17.40
N THR A 123 6.70 17.19 16.78
CA THR A 123 6.88 18.62 17.09
C THR A 123 5.80 19.49 16.44
N TRP A 124 5.24 19.02 15.33
CA TRP A 124 4.22 19.74 14.56
C TRP A 124 2.81 19.59 15.15
N ILE A 125 2.51 18.47 15.80
CA ILE A 125 1.13 18.10 16.11
C ILE A 125 0.49 18.92 17.26
N ASP A 126 -0.60 19.61 16.93
CA ASP A 126 -1.53 20.23 17.87
C ASP A 126 -2.96 19.67 17.68
N ARG A 127 -3.96 20.25 18.35
CA ARG A 127 -5.35 19.76 18.24
C ARG A 127 -5.93 19.91 16.81
N PRO A 128 -5.92 21.09 16.17
CA PRO A 128 -6.35 21.22 14.77
C PRO A 128 -5.60 20.31 13.79
N ARG A 129 -4.30 20.12 13.99
CA ARG A 129 -3.47 19.27 13.13
C ARG A 129 -3.75 17.78 13.34
N ARG A 130 -4.21 17.36 14.51
CA ARG A 130 -4.73 15.98 14.72
C ARG A 130 -5.99 15.72 13.91
N GLU A 131 -6.89 16.70 13.83
CA GLU A 131 -8.10 16.60 13.01
C GLU A 131 -7.74 16.52 11.53
N LYS A 132 -6.76 17.33 11.07
CA LYS A 132 -6.20 17.25 9.71
C LYS A 132 -5.55 15.88 9.43
N LEU A 133 -4.78 15.32 10.37
CA LEU A 133 -4.21 13.98 10.19
C LEU A 133 -5.31 12.91 10.15
N ALA A 134 -6.33 13.03 11.01
CA ALA A 134 -7.45 12.08 11.03
C ALA A 134 -8.26 12.11 9.73
N SER A 135 -8.37 13.25 9.05
CA SER A 135 -9.03 13.31 7.73
C SER A 135 -8.22 12.62 6.63
N TRP A 136 -6.90 12.48 6.79
CA TRP A 136 -6.04 11.81 5.82
C TRP A 136 -5.90 10.31 6.04
N ILE A 137 -5.74 9.88 7.30
CA ILE A 137 -5.39 8.49 7.65
C ILE A 137 -6.35 7.82 8.65
N GLY A 138 -7.43 8.51 9.03
CA GLY A 138 -8.39 8.03 10.01
C GLY A 138 -7.85 8.00 11.44
N ALA A 139 -8.74 7.80 12.42
CA ALA A 139 -8.38 7.80 13.84
C ALA A 139 -7.41 6.66 14.21
N ARG A 140 -7.59 5.48 13.61
CA ARG A 140 -6.72 4.31 13.82
C ARG A 140 -5.31 4.56 13.27
N GLY A 141 -5.20 5.14 12.07
CA GLY A 141 -3.92 5.54 11.49
C GLY A 141 -3.19 6.58 12.36
N VAL A 142 -3.90 7.59 12.86
CA VAL A 142 -3.32 8.58 13.79
C VAL A 142 -2.80 7.91 15.06
N LYS A 143 -3.60 7.01 15.67
CA LYS A 143 -3.18 6.27 16.87
C LYS A 143 -1.92 5.44 16.60
N LEU A 144 -1.89 4.71 15.49
CA LEU A 144 -0.74 3.90 15.10
C LEU A 144 0.51 4.76 14.87
N LEU A 145 0.37 5.87 14.14
CA LEU A 145 1.48 6.78 13.83
C LEU A 145 2.08 7.40 15.09
N LEU A 146 1.25 7.84 16.04
CA LEU A 146 1.72 8.46 17.28
C LEU A 146 2.34 7.44 18.25
N ALA A 147 1.78 6.23 18.32
CA ALA A 147 2.27 5.17 19.20
C ALA A 147 3.55 4.51 18.67
N ARG A 148 3.58 4.17 17.37
CA ARG A 148 4.58 3.27 16.77
C ARG A 148 5.32 3.85 15.56
N GLY A 149 5.11 5.12 15.21
CA GLY A 149 5.70 5.70 13.99
C GLY A 149 7.23 5.61 13.90
N ARG A 150 7.94 5.57 15.04
CA ARG A 150 9.40 5.33 15.06
C ARG A 150 9.76 3.89 14.69
N ASP A 151 9.05 2.94 15.28
CA ASP A 151 9.29 1.52 15.10
C ASP A 151 8.95 1.10 13.66
N LEU A 152 7.87 1.67 13.10
CA LEU A 152 7.44 1.46 11.72
C LEU A 152 8.44 2.00 10.69
N GLY A 153 9.21 3.05 11.03
CA GLY A 153 10.19 3.65 10.12
C GLY A 153 11.50 2.87 9.99
N GLY A 154 11.77 1.93 10.90
CA GLY A 154 12.98 1.09 10.91
C GLY A 154 14.30 1.88 10.77
N ASP A 155 15.30 1.22 10.18
CA ASP A 155 16.63 1.80 9.92
C ASP A 155 16.67 2.75 8.71
N ALA A 156 15.59 2.84 7.92
CA ALA A 156 15.49 3.78 6.81
C ALA A 156 15.69 5.23 7.27
N ARG A 157 15.25 5.53 8.51
CA ARG A 157 15.55 6.77 9.23
C ARG A 157 17.05 7.02 9.41
N LEU A 158 17.82 6.00 9.79
CA LEU A 158 19.28 6.10 9.99
C LEU A 158 20.04 6.24 8.67
N LEU A 159 19.47 5.78 7.56
CA LEU A 159 20.01 5.96 6.22
C LEU A 159 19.70 7.36 5.68
N ALA A 160 18.46 7.85 5.80
CA ALA A 160 18.08 9.21 5.43
C ALA A 160 18.86 10.28 6.23
N ALA A 161 19.12 10.01 7.52
CA ALA A 161 19.96 10.86 8.36
C ALA A 161 21.45 10.83 7.98
N ARG A 162 21.94 9.78 7.32
CA ARG A 162 23.33 9.67 6.84
C ARG A 162 23.52 10.29 5.45
N THR A 163 22.47 10.36 4.64
CA THR A 163 22.51 10.89 3.26
C THR A 163 22.09 12.36 3.15
N HIS A 164 22.44 13.21 4.13
CA HIS A 164 22.06 14.63 4.22
C HIS A 164 22.35 15.52 2.98
N GLY A 165 22.92 14.98 1.89
CA GLY A 165 23.14 15.69 0.61
C GLY A 165 22.20 15.35 -0.55
N THR A 166 21.44 14.24 -0.52
CA THR A 166 20.67 13.77 -1.70
C THR A 166 19.21 13.40 -1.44
N SER A 167 18.78 13.33 -0.17
CA SER A 167 17.42 12.89 0.21
C SER A 167 16.40 14.02 0.40
N SER A 168 16.68 15.23 -0.11
CA SER A 168 15.75 16.37 -0.04
C SER A 168 14.55 16.24 -0.98
N ALA A 169 14.58 15.33 -1.94
CA ALA A 169 13.56 15.19 -2.99
C ALA A 169 12.27 14.46 -2.53
N MET A 170 12.26 13.84 -1.35
CA MET A 170 11.16 12.99 -0.87
C MET A 170 10.50 13.52 0.41
N HIS A 171 10.67 14.81 0.74
CA HIS A 171 10.05 15.42 1.91
C HIS A 171 9.00 16.46 1.50
N VAL A 172 7.78 16.28 1.98
CA VAL A 172 6.69 17.26 1.83
C VAL A 172 6.57 18.01 3.15
N SER A 173 6.72 19.34 3.13
CA SER A 173 6.52 20.16 4.34
C SER A 173 5.11 19.93 4.91
N LEU A 174 5.02 19.59 6.20
CA LEU A 174 3.74 19.26 6.86
C LEU A 174 2.73 20.42 6.84
N ASP A 175 3.21 21.67 6.86
CA ASP A 175 2.35 22.85 6.83
C ASP A 175 1.66 23.04 5.47
N SER A 176 2.36 22.72 4.38
CA SER A 176 1.81 22.76 3.01
C SER A 176 1.41 21.38 2.48
N ALA A 177 1.46 20.35 3.33
CA ALA A 177 1.16 18.99 2.91
C ALA A 177 -0.33 18.87 2.54
N ASP A 178 -0.52 18.27 1.37
CA ASP A 178 -1.79 17.83 0.83
C ASP A 178 -1.87 16.30 0.91
N GLY A 179 -3.08 15.79 1.13
CA GLY A 179 -3.35 14.35 1.22
C GLY A 179 -2.96 13.61 -0.06
N ASP A 180 -3.09 14.22 -1.23
CA ASP A 180 -2.74 13.57 -2.50
C ASP A 180 -1.22 13.54 -2.74
N ALA A 181 -0.52 14.60 -2.33
CA ALA A 181 0.94 14.61 -2.32
C ALA A 181 1.51 13.53 -1.38
N LEU A 182 0.91 13.37 -0.20
CA LEU A 182 1.27 12.32 0.75
C LEU A 182 0.96 10.92 0.20
N ALA A 183 -0.18 10.72 -0.45
CA ALA A 183 -0.54 9.45 -1.07
C ALA A 183 0.46 9.07 -2.16
N TRP A 184 0.81 10.01 -3.05
CA TRP A 184 1.77 9.77 -4.13
C TRP A 184 3.15 9.41 -3.59
N LEU A 185 3.65 10.19 -2.63
CA LEU A 185 4.92 9.90 -1.97
C LEU A 185 4.92 8.51 -1.33
N GLY A 186 3.84 8.17 -0.62
CA GLY A 186 3.66 6.88 0.02
C GLY A 186 3.67 5.71 -0.96
N PHE A 187 2.94 5.83 -2.07
CA PHE A 187 2.91 4.84 -3.14
C PHE A 187 4.32 4.59 -3.69
N ARG A 188 5.09 5.66 -3.95
CA ARG A 188 6.47 5.58 -4.43
C ARG A 188 7.43 4.98 -3.41
N LEU A 189 7.21 5.22 -2.11
CA LEU A 189 7.97 4.56 -1.04
C LEU A 189 7.68 3.06 -0.97
N PHE A 190 6.42 2.65 -1.15
CA PHE A 190 6.05 1.24 -1.25
C PHE A 190 6.71 0.57 -2.46
N GLU A 191 6.64 1.19 -3.64
CA GLU A 191 7.29 0.68 -4.85
C GLU A 191 8.80 0.49 -4.65
N ARG A 192 9.47 1.44 -3.99
CA ARG A 192 10.89 1.35 -3.64
C ARG A 192 11.18 0.22 -2.65
N ASP A 193 10.45 0.19 -1.53
CA ASP A 193 10.74 -0.72 -0.42
C ASP A 193 10.35 -2.17 -0.73
N CYS A 194 9.27 -2.37 -1.48
CA CYS A 194 8.75 -3.68 -1.87
C CYS A 194 9.18 -4.10 -3.27
N ARG A 195 9.92 -3.25 -4.00
CA ARG A 195 10.41 -3.49 -5.37
C ARG A 195 9.28 -3.89 -6.32
N TRP A 196 8.17 -3.13 -6.29
CA TRP A 196 7.02 -3.45 -7.12
C TRP A 196 7.38 -3.44 -8.59
N ALA A 197 6.91 -4.46 -9.31
CA ALA A 197 6.94 -4.45 -10.75
C ALA A 197 6.02 -3.33 -11.27
N PRO A 198 6.43 -2.60 -12.34
CA PRO A 198 5.59 -1.56 -12.95
C PRO A 198 4.20 -2.05 -13.39
N SER A 199 4.07 -3.35 -13.67
CA SER A 199 2.82 -4.03 -14.05
C SER A 199 2.27 -4.94 -12.95
N GLY A 200 2.65 -4.72 -11.69
CA GLY A 200 2.19 -5.51 -10.55
C GLY A 200 0.74 -5.21 -10.11
N PRO A 201 0.18 -5.98 -9.16
CA PRO A 201 -1.21 -5.86 -8.70
C PRO A 201 -1.62 -4.47 -8.21
N LEU A 202 -0.67 -3.71 -7.69
CA LEU A 202 -0.90 -2.38 -7.12
C LEU A 202 -0.57 -1.25 -8.09
N ALA A 203 -0.05 -1.54 -9.29
CA ALA A 203 0.24 -0.51 -10.30
C ALA A 203 -1.00 0.33 -10.65
N ILE A 204 -2.17 -0.30 -10.73
CA ILE A 204 -3.45 0.37 -11.00
C ILE A 204 -3.82 1.41 -9.94
N MET A 205 -3.28 1.33 -8.72
CA MET A 205 -3.56 2.27 -7.64
C MET A 205 -3.04 3.68 -7.91
N GLN A 206 -2.11 3.85 -8.85
CA GLN A 206 -1.67 5.17 -9.29
C GLN A 206 -2.82 6.04 -9.85
N LEU A 207 -3.90 5.40 -10.32
CA LEU A 207 -5.11 6.07 -10.82
C LEU A 207 -6.00 6.61 -9.71
N ALA A 208 -5.80 6.20 -8.46
CA ALA A 208 -6.49 6.75 -7.28
C ALA A 208 -5.88 8.08 -6.82
N MET A 209 -4.83 8.56 -7.49
CA MET A 209 -4.11 9.80 -7.20
C MET A 209 -4.04 10.69 -8.44
N PRO A 210 -3.88 12.02 -8.29
CA PRO A 210 -3.75 12.92 -9.42
C PRO A 210 -2.55 12.56 -10.29
N ALA A 211 -2.63 12.91 -11.59
CA ALA A 211 -1.49 12.80 -12.48
C ALA A 211 -0.38 13.75 -12.01
N ARG A 212 0.85 13.26 -11.95
CA ARG A 212 2.03 14.09 -11.72
C ARG A 212 3.04 13.86 -12.83
N ASP A 213 3.62 14.96 -13.30
CA ASP A 213 4.67 14.95 -14.32
C ASP A 213 5.98 14.36 -13.79
N ASP A 214 6.10 14.20 -12.47
CA ASP A 214 7.26 13.62 -11.78
C ASP A 214 7.25 12.08 -11.71
N ALA A 215 6.36 11.40 -12.43
CA ALA A 215 6.24 9.93 -12.43
C ALA A 215 7.57 9.19 -12.78
N GLY A 216 8.49 9.86 -13.47
CA GLY A 216 9.84 9.36 -13.78
C GLY A 216 10.96 9.80 -12.82
N ALA A 217 10.69 10.67 -11.84
CA ALA A 217 11.70 11.42 -11.09
C ALA A 217 11.95 10.91 -9.66
N LEU A 218 11.76 9.61 -9.41
CA LEU A 218 12.50 9.02 -8.29
C LEU A 218 13.96 8.90 -8.74
N PRO A 219 14.94 9.42 -7.98
CA PRO A 219 16.30 8.99 -8.21
C PRO A 219 16.33 7.45 -8.12
N PRO A 220 17.05 6.75 -9.02
CA PRO A 220 17.31 5.32 -8.82
C PRO A 220 17.85 5.12 -7.41
N PRO A 221 17.71 3.94 -6.78
CA PRO A 221 18.32 3.70 -5.49
C PRO A 221 19.83 3.90 -5.62
N SER A 222 20.32 5.11 -5.30
CA SER A 222 21.73 5.49 -5.41
C SER A 222 22.57 4.84 -4.31
N LEU A 223 21.96 3.99 -3.50
CA LEU A 223 22.66 3.20 -2.51
C LEU A 223 23.34 2.04 -3.26
N PRO A 224 24.68 1.95 -3.23
CA PRO A 224 25.36 0.77 -3.73
C PRO A 224 24.77 -0.48 -3.04
N PRO A 225 24.66 -1.63 -3.75
CA PRO A 225 24.09 -2.86 -3.19
C PRO A 225 24.66 -3.26 -1.82
N SER A 226 25.89 -2.83 -1.54
CA SER A 226 26.65 -3.04 -0.30
C SER A 226 26.13 -2.27 0.92
N LEU A 227 25.20 -1.32 0.75
CA LEU A 227 24.54 -0.55 1.83
C LEU A 227 23.03 -0.82 1.92
N LEU A 228 22.53 -1.82 1.17
CA LEU A 228 21.17 -2.30 1.35
C LEU A 228 20.99 -2.74 2.81
N PRO A 229 19.85 -2.43 3.46
CA PRO A 229 19.56 -2.94 4.79
C PRO A 229 19.71 -4.48 4.78
N SER A 230 20.70 -4.98 5.52
CA SER A 230 20.91 -6.39 5.78
C SER A 230 19.64 -6.96 6.40
N GLU A 231 18.85 -7.79 5.68
CA GLU A 231 17.60 -8.45 6.16
C GLU A 231 16.81 -7.63 7.20
N GLY A 232 16.81 -6.31 7.02
CA GLY A 232 16.46 -5.34 8.04
C GLY A 232 15.04 -4.87 7.82
N SER A 233 14.41 -4.41 8.91
CA SER A 233 13.01 -3.97 8.98
C SER A 233 12.59 -3.16 7.76
N ASN A 234 11.78 -3.76 6.88
CA ASN A 234 11.16 -3.08 5.74
C ASN A 234 10.00 -2.21 6.26
N PRO A 235 10.08 -0.86 6.17
CA PRO A 235 9.07 0.02 6.74
C PRO A 235 7.68 -0.18 6.14
N SER A 236 7.63 -0.41 4.83
CA SER A 236 6.40 -0.68 4.10
C SER A 236 5.75 -2.00 4.55
N LEU A 237 6.53 -3.08 4.67
CA LEU A 237 6.00 -4.35 5.19
C LEU A 237 5.64 -4.27 6.68
N SER A 238 6.32 -3.42 7.45
CA SER A 238 5.98 -3.15 8.85
C SER A 238 4.58 -2.53 8.95
N ILE A 239 4.21 -1.62 8.04
CA ILE A 239 2.84 -1.07 7.95
C ILE A 239 1.85 -2.14 7.48
N VAL A 240 2.23 -2.97 6.48
CA VAL A 240 1.38 -4.07 6.00
C VAL A 240 1.03 -5.06 7.13
N SER A 241 1.97 -5.31 8.05
CA SER A 241 1.72 -6.16 9.23
C SER A 241 0.66 -5.59 10.20
N GLN A 242 0.36 -4.28 10.10
CA GLN A 242 -0.61 -3.59 10.96
C GLN A 242 -1.98 -3.44 10.29
N LEU A 243 -2.17 -3.98 9.08
CA LEU A 243 -3.46 -3.86 8.39
C LEU A 243 -4.65 -4.46 9.16
N PRO A 244 -4.51 -5.59 9.88
CA PRO A 244 -5.59 -6.09 10.74
C PRO A 244 -6.01 -5.11 11.84
N ASP A 245 -5.07 -4.33 12.39
CA ASP A 245 -5.35 -3.32 13.41
C ASP A 245 -5.93 -2.03 12.81
N LEU A 246 -5.52 -1.69 11.59
CA LEU A 246 -6.00 -0.52 10.86
C LEU A 246 -7.43 -0.75 10.33
N PHE A 247 -7.70 -1.94 9.80
CA PHE A 247 -8.95 -2.33 9.16
C PHE A 247 -9.45 -3.71 9.65
N PRO A 248 -9.83 -3.85 10.93
CA PRO A 248 -10.39 -5.08 11.52
C PRO A 248 -11.69 -5.56 10.87
N GLU A 249 -12.39 -4.70 10.13
CA GLU A 249 -13.57 -5.08 9.36
C GLU A 249 -13.26 -5.98 8.15
N TRP A 250 -11.97 -6.14 7.78
CA TRP A 250 -11.55 -7.00 6.69
C TRP A 250 -11.04 -8.35 7.20
N SER A 251 -11.25 -9.39 6.39
CA SER A 251 -10.63 -10.70 6.58
C SER A 251 -9.27 -10.72 5.88
N TRP A 252 -8.23 -11.14 6.61
CA TRP A 252 -6.82 -11.11 6.21
C TRP A 252 -6.26 -12.50 5.96
#